data_AF-A0AAW9KB49-F1
#
_entry.id   AF-A0AAW9KB49-F1
#
_cell.length_a   1.000
_cell.length_b   1.000
_cell.length_c   1.000
_cell.angle_alpha   90.00
_cell.angle_beta   90.00
_cell.angle_gamma   90.00
#
_symmetry.space_group_name_H-M   'P 1'
#
loop_
_entity.id
_entity.type
_entity.pdbx_description
1 polymer ?
#
loop_
_entity_poly.entity_id
_entity_poly.type
_entity_poly.pdbx_seq_one_letter_code
_entity_poly.pdbx_strand_id
1 'polypeptide(L)'
;HGYTAIPLIDKEGKYVGTLTEGDLLWKLKSTPDLNFKNTENVKIIDIPRKRKHKSVSINSDVESLISLSTNQNFVPVVDDEGIFIGIIKRSDIINYCYGEMIKKKIV
;
A
#
# COMPACT_ATOMS: atom_id res chain seq x y z
N HIS A 1 -4.31 12.32 -10.71
CA HIS A 1 -3.93 10.95 -11.12
C HIS A 1 -2.48 10.74 -10.70
N GLY A 2 -2.25 9.98 -9.64
CA GLY A 2 -0.90 9.73 -9.12
C GLY A 2 -0.99 8.82 -7.91
N TYR A 3 -0.65 7.55 -8.09
CA TYR A 3 -0.52 6.62 -6.97
C TYR A 3 0.86 6.83 -6.35
N THR A 4 0.91 7.19 -5.06
CA THR A 4 2.18 7.38 -4.34
C THR A 4 2.77 6.06 -3.84
N ALA A 5 2.00 4.97 -3.92
CA ALA A 5 2.38 3.62 -3.52
C ALA A 5 1.55 2.56 -4.28
N ILE A 6 2.17 1.43 -4.61
CA ILE A 6 1.60 0.34 -5.42
C ILE A 6 1.86 -1.02 -4.73
N PRO A 7 0.87 -1.90 -4.59
CA PRO A 7 1.08 -3.26 -4.06
C PRO A 7 1.93 -4.10 -5.02
N LEU A 8 2.82 -4.91 -4.47
CA LEU A 8 3.62 -5.88 -5.18
C LEU A 8 3.07 -7.27 -4.92
N ILE A 9 2.94 -8.04 -5.99
CA ILE A 9 2.36 -9.38 -5.98
C ILE A 9 3.37 -10.32 -6.62
N ASP A 10 3.56 -11.51 -6.06
CA ASP A 10 4.39 -12.55 -6.67
C ASP A 10 3.63 -13.36 -7.73
N LYS A 11 4.28 -14.38 -8.28
CA LYS A 11 3.69 -15.23 -9.33
C LYS A 11 2.56 -16.13 -8.83
N GLU A 12 2.48 -16.35 -7.53
CA GLU A 12 1.42 -17.13 -6.88
C GLU A 12 0.20 -16.25 -6.54
N GLY A 13 0.28 -14.93 -6.76
CA GLY A 13 -0.78 -13.99 -6.40
C GLY A 13 -0.68 -13.47 -4.97
N LYS A 14 0.39 -13.80 -4.23
CA LYS A 14 0.54 -13.38 -2.83
C LYS A 14 1.03 -11.95 -2.73
N TYR A 15 0.51 -11.22 -1.74
CA TYR A 15 0.99 -9.88 -1.42
C TYR A 15 2.40 -9.95 -0.80
N VAL A 16 3.39 -9.36 -1.48
CA VAL A 16 4.80 -9.40 -1.03
C VAL A 16 5.36 -8.04 -0.60
N GLY A 17 4.51 -7.00 -0.60
CA GLY A 17 4.82 -5.69 -0.05
C GLY A 17 4.34 -4.55 -0.93
N THR A 18 4.90 -3.37 -0.74
CA THR A 18 4.51 -2.16 -1.48
C THR A 18 5.75 -1.43 -1.97
N LEU A 19 5.64 -0.88 -3.18
CA LEU A 19 6.61 0.02 -3.78
C LEU A 19 6.05 1.44 -3.72
N THR A 20 6.82 2.37 -3.15
CA THR A 20 6.43 3.78 -3.09
C THR A 20 7.18 4.62 -4.13
N GLU A 21 6.60 5.76 -4.50
CA GLU A 21 7.30 6.77 -5.29
C GLU A 21 8.63 7.17 -4.64
N GLY A 22 8.65 7.26 -3.29
CA GLY A 22 9.87 7.54 -2.53
C GLY A 22 10.95 6.49 -2.72
N ASP A 23 10.61 5.20 -2.79
CA ASP A 23 11.58 4.13 -3.03
C ASP A 23 12.21 4.26 -4.43
N LEU A 24 11.38 4.59 -5.44
CA LEU A 24 11.84 4.86 -6.81
C LEU A 24 12.77 6.08 -6.88
N LEU A 25 12.37 7.19 -6.25
CA LEU A 25 13.18 8.41 -6.19
C LEU A 25 14.52 8.17 -5.49
N TRP A 26 14.54 7.38 -4.42
CA TRP A 26 15.78 7.00 -3.75
C TRP A 26 16.66 6.11 -4.63
N LYS A 27 16.09 5.17 -5.38
CA LYS A 27 16.86 4.34 -6.33
C LYS A 27 17.49 5.17 -7.44
N LEU A 28 16.75 6.11 -8.01
CA LEU A 28 17.23 7.08 -9.00
C LEU A 28 18.36 7.94 -8.44
N LYS A 29 18.19 8.47 -7.22
CA LYS A 29 19.19 9.32 -6.58
C LYS A 29 20.48 8.57 -6.21
N SER A 30 20.38 7.31 -5.80
CA SER A 30 21.50 6.54 -5.24
C SER A 30 22.20 5.62 -6.25
N THR A 31 21.81 5.65 -7.52
CA THR A 31 22.45 4.85 -8.59
C THR A 31 23.09 5.80 -9.60
N PRO A 32 24.43 5.97 -9.58
CA PRO A 32 25.13 6.76 -10.59
C PRO A 32 24.77 6.31 -12.01
N ASP A 33 24.69 7.27 -12.93
CA ASP A 33 24.37 7.06 -14.36
C ASP A 33 22.99 6.45 -14.66
N LEU A 34 22.15 6.19 -13.65
CA LEU A 34 20.77 5.76 -13.86
C LEU A 34 19.95 6.93 -14.43
N ASN A 35 19.39 6.72 -15.61
CA ASN A 35 18.60 7.68 -16.36
C ASN A 35 17.48 6.95 -17.11
N PHE A 36 16.57 7.69 -17.73
CA PHE A 36 15.40 7.09 -18.38
C PHE A 36 15.71 6.06 -19.48
N LYS A 37 16.93 6.04 -20.03
CA LYS A 37 17.35 5.09 -21.08
C LYS A 37 17.87 3.76 -20.54
N ASN A 38 18.05 3.61 -19.23
CA ASN A 38 18.57 2.38 -18.63
C ASN A 38 17.78 1.92 -17.40
N THR A 39 16.67 2.59 -17.06
CA THR A 39 15.79 2.21 -15.93
C THR A 39 15.14 0.85 -16.11
N GLU A 40 14.90 0.41 -17.34
CA GLU A 40 14.33 -0.91 -17.66
C GLU A 40 15.23 -2.07 -17.23
N ASN A 41 16.53 -1.82 -17.03
CA ASN A 41 17.47 -2.83 -16.56
C ASN A 41 17.42 -3.03 -15.04
N VAL A 42 16.72 -2.16 -14.30
CA VAL A 42 16.56 -2.25 -12.86
C VAL A 42 15.32 -3.07 -12.53
N LYS A 43 15.49 -4.24 -11.91
CA LYS A 43 14.35 -5.03 -11.46
C LYS A 43 13.71 -4.36 -10.24
N ILE A 44 12.39 -4.45 -10.15
CA ILE A 44 11.63 -3.94 -8.99
C ILE A 44 12.10 -4.57 -7.68
N ILE A 45 12.51 -5.85 -7.71
CA ILE A 45 13.02 -6.55 -6.51
C ILE A 45 14.34 -5.98 -5.99
N ASP A 46 15.12 -5.29 -6.84
CA ASP A 46 16.42 -4.68 -6.51
C ASP A 46 16.27 -3.26 -5.96
N ILE A 47 15.03 -2.80 -5.75
CA ILE A 47 14.70 -1.49 -5.20
C ILE A 47 14.50 -1.64 -3.69
N PRO A 48 15.37 -1.04 -2.85
CA PRO A 48 15.21 -1.10 -1.41
C PRO A 48 13.92 -0.41 -0.97
N ARG A 49 13.09 -1.13 -0.22
CA ARG A 49 11.80 -0.64 0.28
C ARG A 49 11.96 -0.10 1.69
N LYS A 50 11.75 1.21 1.89
CA LYS A 50 11.88 1.85 3.21
C LYS A 50 10.62 1.72 4.06
N ARG A 51 9.45 1.61 3.44
CA ARG A 51 8.16 1.43 4.12
C ARG A 51 7.60 0.04 3.82
N LYS A 52 7.12 -0.64 4.87
CA LYS A 52 6.41 -1.90 4.75
C LYS A 52 4.94 -1.66 5.10
N HIS A 53 4.10 -1.57 4.09
CA HIS A 53 2.66 -1.64 4.32
C HIS A 53 2.32 -3.04 4.81
N LYS A 54 1.50 -3.11 5.86
CA LYS A 54 0.98 -4.38 6.38
C LYS A 54 -0.37 -4.64 5.74
N SER A 55 -0.58 -5.87 5.30
CA SER A 55 -1.89 -6.34 4.87
C SER A 55 -2.77 -6.71 6.07
N VAL A 56 -4.08 -6.75 5.83
CA VAL A 56 -5.06 -7.39 6.70
C VAL A 56 -5.71 -8.57 5.99
N SER A 57 -6.25 -9.52 6.75
CA SER A 57 -7.13 -10.54 6.19
C SER A 57 -8.48 -9.91 5.83
N ILE A 58 -9.17 -10.47 4.82
CA ILE A 58 -10.56 -10.14 4.54
C ILE A 58 -11.50 -10.38 5.73
N ASN A 59 -11.10 -11.25 6.65
CA ASN A 59 -11.85 -11.55 7.87
C ASN A 59 -11.46 -10.67 9.07
N SER A 60 -10.56 -9.70 8.88
CA SER A 60 -10.12 -8.80 9.96
C SER A 60 -11.19 -7.79 10.36
N ASP A 61 -11.16 -7.37 11.62
CA ASP A 61 -12.03 -6.33 12.15
C ASP A 61 -11.67 -4.93 11.62
N VAL A 62 -12.61 -3.99 11.77
CA VAL A 62 -12.46 -2.61 11.32
C VAL A 62 -11.40 -1.83 12.13
N GLU A 63 -11.19 -2.17 13.41
CA GLU A 63 -10.21 -1.50 14.26
C GLU A 63 -8.78 -1.74 13.77
N SER A 64 -8.47 -3.00 13.40
CA SER A 64 -7.23 -3.39 12.73
C SER A 64 -6.98 -2.57 11.46
N LEU A 65 -8.03 -2.36 10.67
CA LEU A 65 -7.97 -1.56 9.44
C LEU A 65 -7.65 -0.09 9.74
N ILE A 66 -8.34 0.50 10.72
CA ILE A 66 -8.15 1.90 11.15
C ILE A 66 -6.73 2.11 11.66
N SER A 67 -6.25 1.24 12.55
CA SER A 67 -4.91 1.29 13.16
C SER A 67 -3.80 1.30 12.10
N LEU A 68 -3.92 0.43 11.09
CA LEU A 68 -2.97 0.44 9.98
C LEU A 68 -3.08 1.72 9.16
N SER A 69 -4.30 2.15 8.83
CA SER A 69 -4.55 3.33 7.99
C SER A 69 -3.89 4.60 8.53
N THR A 70 -3.62 4.71 9.84
CA THR A 70 -2.88 5.82 10.44
C THR A 70 -1.50 6.02 9.78
N ASN A 71 -0.81 4.94 9.42
CA ASN A 71 0.58 4.99 8.96
C ASN A 71 0.78 4.68 7.47
N GLN A 72 -0.20 4.05 6.81
CA GLN A 72 -0.18 3.74 5.37
C GLN A 72 -1.36 4.38 4.61
N ASN A 73 -1.11 4.87 3.40
CA ASN A 73 -2.11 5.60 2.60
C ASN A 73 -3.22 4.69 2.01
N PHE A 74 -3.02 3.38 2.05
CA PHE A 74 -4.02 2.35 1.82
C PHE A 74 -3.66 1.10 2.63
N VAL A 75 -4.63 0.21 2.80
CA VAL A 75 -4.45 -1.10 3.43
C VAL A 75 -4.62 -2.21 2.39
N PRO A 76 -3.58 -3.00 2.08
CA PRO A 76 -3.73 -4.22 1.28
C PRO A 76 -4.59 -5.25 2.01
N VAL A 77 -5.45 -5.94 1.28
CA VAL A 77 -6.30 -7.01 1.81
C VAL A 77 -5.90 -8.32 1.16
N VAL A 78 -5.79 -9.37 1.98
CA VAL A 78 -5.48 -10.73 1.55
C VAL A 78 -6.52 -11.73 2.05
N ASP A 79 -6.65 -12.88 1.40
CA ASP A 79 -7.41 -14.02 1.92
C ASP A 79 -6.63 -14.82 2.97
N ASP A 80 -7.11 -16.02 3.29
CA ASP A 80 -6.51 -16.98 4.23
C ASP A 80 -5.23 -17.65 3.70
N GLU A 81 -5.05 -17.73 2.38
CA GLU A 81 -3.82 -18.23 1.73
C GLU A 81 -2.79 -17.11 1.47
N GLY A 82 -3.12 -15.87 1.80
CA GLY A 82 -2.28 -14.70 1.60
C GLY A 82 -2.35 -14.12 0.18
N ILE A 83 -3.31 -14.57 -0.62
CA ILE A 83 -3.56 -14.06 -1.97
C ILE A 83 -4.09 -12.64 -1.87
N PHE A 84 -3.51 -11.76 -2.66
CA PHE A 84 -3.92 -10.37 -2.72
C PHE A 84 -5.28 -10.23 -3.41
N ILE A 85 -6.26 -9.65 -2.72
CA ILE A 85 -7.62 -9.48 -3.25
C ILE A 85 -7.98 -8.01 -3.52
N GLY A 86 -7.25 -7.06 -2.94
CA GLY A 86 -7.50 -5.64 -3.18
C GLY A 86 -6.87 -4.69 -2.17
N ILE A 87 -7.26 -3.43 -2.25
CA ILE A 87 -6.85 -2.38 -1.31
C ILE A 87 -8.06 -1.65 -0.76
N ILE A 88 -7.94 -1.14 0.46
CA ILE A 88 -8.87 -0.15 1.04
C ILE A 88 -8.11 1.15 1.22
N LYS A 89 -8.60 2.24 0.62
CA LYS A 89 -7.90 3.54 0.70
C LYS A 89 -8.15 4.19 2.04
N ARG A 90 -7.15 4.91 2.55
CA ARG A 90 -7.29 5.73 3.77
C ARG A 90 -8.45 6.73 3.67
N SER A 91 -8.69 7.32 2.49
CA SER A 91 -9.81 8.23 2.27
C SER A 91 -11.16 7.56 2.56
N ASP A 92 -11.32 6.30 2.18
CA ASP A 92 -12.58 5.58 2.30
C ASP A 92 -12.85 5.25 3.77
N ILE A 93 -11.80 4.88 4.51
CA ILE A 93 -11.85 4.66 5.97
C ILE A 93 -12.22 5.96 6.69
N ILE A 94 -11.56 7.07 6.37
CA ILE A 94 -11.84 8.38 6.99
C ILE A 94 -13.29 8.81 6.71
N ASN A 95 -13.74 8.68 5.46
CA ASN A 95 -15.10 9.06 5.06
C ASN A 95 -16.16 8.20 5.77
N TYR A 96 -15.91 6.90 5.92
CA TYR A 96 -16.77 6.00 6.68
C TYR A 96 -16.87 6.45 8.15
N CYS A 97 -15.73 6.62 8.83
CA CYS A 97 -15.70 7.07 10.23
C CYS A 97 -16.41 8.42 10.41
N TYR A 98 -16.18 9.37 9.49
CA TYR A 98 -16.83 10.68 9.50
C TYR A 98 -18.36 10.55 9.40
N GLY A 99 -18.86 9.70 8.50
CA GLY A 99 -20.29 9.42 8.37
C GLY A 99 -20.90 8.85 9.64
N GLU A 100 -20.24 7.88 10.27
CA GLU A 100 -20.72 7.28 11.53
C GLU A 100 -20.70 8.27 12.70
N MET A 101 -19.69 9.15 12.76
CA MET A 101 -19.63 10.23 13.76
C MET A 101 -20.78 11.23 13.61
N ILE A 102 -21.14 11.59 12.37
CA ILE A 102 -22.29 12.48 12.12
C ILE A 102 -23.59 11.81 12.55
N LYS A 103 -23.81 10.54 12.18
CA LYS A 103 -25.02 9.81 12.57
C LYS A 103 -25.20 9.77 14.09
N LYS A 104 -24.13 9.47 14.84
CA LYS A 104 -24.17 9.46 16.32
C LYS A 104 -24.45 10.82 16.96
N LYS A 105 -24.25 11.92 16.24
CA LYS A 105 -24.52 13.28 16.73
C LYS A 105 -25.99 13.70 16.53
N ILE A 106 -26.71 12.99 15.66
CA ILE A 106 -28.11 13.26 15.30
C ILE A 106 -29.07 12.34 16.09
N VAL A 107 -28.54 11.24 16.66
CA VAL A 107 -29.27 10.32 17.56
C VAL A 107 -29.09 10.75 19.02
#